data_AF-A0A0S9DCW0-F1
#
_entry.id   AF-A0A0S9DCW0-F1
#
_cell.length_a   1.000
_cell.length_b   1.000
_cell.length_c   1.000
_cell.angle_alpha   90.00
_cell.angle_beta   90.00
_cell.angle_gamma   90.00
#
_symmetry.space_group_name_H-M   'P 1'
#
loop_
_entity.id
_entity.type
_entity.pdbx_description
1 polymer ?
#
loop_
_entity_poly.entity_id
_entity_poly.type
_entity_poly.pdbx_seq_one_letter_code
_entity_poly.pdbx_strand_id
1 'polypeptide(L)'
;MDPEKDFPEDLSSVDRDDLDILNSRNHRDRDLQYIRDGDVDAETEGRHHDLREELDRRQVDRDAALRGDAPASEDAESAAG
;
A
#
# COMPACT_ATOMS: atom_id res chain seq x y z
N MET A 1 15.53 -23.45 5.54
CA MET A 1 14.26 -23.80 4.87
C MET A 1 14.49 -23.62 3.39
N ASP A 2 14.59 -24.72 2.67
CA ASP A 2 14.91 -24.73 1.24
C ASP A 2 13.62 -24.49 0.42
N PRO A 3 13.54 -23.44 -0.41
CA PRO A 3 12.38 -23.18 -1.25
C PRO A 3 12.22 -24.19 -2.41
N GLU A 4 13.23 -25.02 -2.69
CA GLU A 4 13.19 -26.05 -3.75
C GLU A 4 12.61 -27.39 -3.28
N LYS A 5 12.26 -27.51 -1.99
CA LYS A 5 11.71 -28.76 -1.44
C LYS A 5 10.24 -28.93 -1.83
N ASP A 6 9.95 -29.99 -2.59
CA ASP A 6 8.60 -30.37 -2.98
C ASP A 6 7.66 -30.55 -1.77
N PHE A 7 6.39 -30.17 -1.97
CA PHE A 7 5.37 -30.31 -0.94
C PHE A 7 5.08 -31.81 -0.70
N PRO A 8 5.09 -32.29 0.56
CA PRO A 8 4.92 -33.71 0.86
C PRO A 8 3.51 -34.20 0.47
N GLU A 9 3.45 -35.32 -0.25
CA GLU A 9 2.17 -35.95 -0.66
C GLU A 9 1.43 -36.62 0.51
N ASP A 10 2.15 -36.94 1.59
CA ASP A 10 1.61 -37.57 2.80
C ASP A 10 1.98 -36.78 4.05
N LEU A 11 0.95 -36.31 4.75
CA LEU A 11 1.06 -35.52 5.97
C LEU A 11 0.98 -36.38 7.25
N SER A 12 0.71 -37.68 7.14
CA SER A 12 0.55 -38.58 8.29
C SER A 12 1.86 -38.84 9.05
N SER A 13 2.98 -38.60 8.39
CA SER A 13 4.34 -38.73 8.94
C SER A 13 4.94 -37.40 9.40
N VAL A 14 4.23 -36.29 9.19
CA VAL A 14 4.68 -34.94 9.55
C VAL A 14 4.33 -34.68 11.01
N ASP A 15 5.29 -34.21 11.78
CA ASP A 15 5.07 -33.83 13.17
C ASP A 15 4.02 -32.71 13.26
N ARG A 16 3.28 -32.66 14.36
CA ARG A 16 2.22 -31.68 14.57
C ARG A 16 2.75 -30.24 14.52
N ASP A 17 3.93 -30.01 15.08
CA ASP A 17 4.54 -28.67 15.09
C ASP A 17 4.95 -28.24 13.67
N ASP A 18 5.43 -29.19 12.87
CA ASP A 18 5.77 -28.97 11.46
C ASP A 18 4.52 -28.73 10.59
N LEU A 19 3.39 -29.38 10.91
CA LEU A 19 2.10 -29.11 10.28
C LEU A 19 1.59 -27.71 10.59
N ASP A 20 1.74 -27.23 11.82
CA ASP A 20 1.34 -25.87 12.20
C ASP A 20 2.18 -24.81 11.49
N ILE A 21 3.49 -25.06 11.30
CA ILE A 21 4.38 -24.22 10.49
C ILE A 21 3.96 -24.22 9.02
N LEU A 22 3.67 -25.40 8.45
CA LEU A 22 3.24 -25.54 7.06
C LEU A 22 1.90 -24.85 6.81
N ASN A 23 0.96 -24.98 7.75
CA ASN A 23 -0.35 -24.35 7.69
C ASN A 23 -0.22 -22.82 7.76
N SER A 24 0.61 -22.31 8.67
CA SER A 24 0.91 -20.88 8.78
C SER A 24 1.55 -20.31 7.50
N ARG A 25 2.42 -21.06 6.84
CA ARG A 25 3.03 -20.67 5.56
C ARG A 25 2.01 -20.67 4.43
N ASN A 26 1.18 -21.71 4.33
CA ASN A 26 0.12 -21.79 3.33
C ASN A 26 -0.89 -20.64 3.46
N HIS A 27 -1.25 -20.26 4.68
CA HIS A 27 -2.10 -19.10 4.93
C HIS A 27 -1.48 -17.81 4.40
N ARG A 28 -0.21 -17.52 4.72
CA ARG A 28 0.48 -16.32 4.21
C ARG A 28 0.61 -16.32 2.69
N ASP A 29 0.95 -17.47 2.11
CA ASP A 29 1.10 -17.60 0.65
C ASP A 29 -0.26 -17.44 -0.05
N ARG A 30 -1.36 -17.84 0.59
CA ARG A 30 -2.73 -17.61 0.10
C ARG A 30 -3.17 -16.15 0.26
N ASP A 31 -2.84 -15.50 1.37
CA ASP A 31 -3.13 -14.09 1.58
C ASP A 31 -2.41 -13.22 0.53
N LEU A 32 -1.16 -13.57 0.19
CA LEU A 32 -0.41 -12.95 -0.90
C LEU A 32 -0.98 -13.26 -2.29
N GLN A 33 -1.57 -14.45 -2.49
CA GLN A 33 -2.24 -14.81 -3.74
C GLN A 33 -3.62 -14.16 -3.90
N TYR A 34 -4.31 -13.84 -2.80
CA TYR A 34 -5.59 -13.13 -2.83
C TYR A 34 -5.45 -11.66 -3.29
N ILE A 35 -4.25 -11.08 -3.14
CA ILE A 35 -3.86 -9.79 -3.74
C ILE A 35 -3.76 -9.89 -5.29
N ARG A 36 -3.71 -11.11 -5.86
CA ARG A 36 -3.43 -11.32 -7.29
C ARG A 36 -4.69 -11.41 -8.18
N ASP A 37 -5.89 -11.61 -7.63
CA ASP A 37 -7.12 -11.89 -8.41
C ASP A 37 -8.19 -10.78 -8.34
N GLY A 38 -7.77 -9.51 -8.29
CA GLY A 38 -8.58 -8.39 -8.78
C GLY A 38 -9.16 -7.43 -7.74
N ASP A 39 -8.97 -7.67 -6.45
CA ASP A 39 -9.33 -6.72 -5.40
C ASP A 39 -8.08 -6.08 -4.79
N VAL A 40 -8.11 -4.75 -4.68
CA VAL A 40 -7.03 -3.94 -4.11
C VAL A 40 -7.01 -4.16 -2.59
N ASP A 41 -5.84 -4.50 -2.03
CA ASP A 41 -5.71 -4.64 -0.59
C ASP A 41 -5.95 -3.29 0.13
N ALA A 42 -6.39 -3.34 1.39
CA ALA A 42 -6.80 -2.15 2.14
C ALA A 42 -5.68 -1.09 2.29
N GLU A 43 -4.42 -1.51 2.32
CA GLU A 43 -3.28 -0.59 2.41
C GLU A 43 -3.04 0.12 1.07
N THR A 44 -3.19 -0.60 -0.03
CA THR A 44 -3.11 -0.04 -1.38
C THR A 44 -4.29 0.88 -1.68
N GLU A 45 -5.50 0.56 -1.25
CA GLU A 45 -6.66 1.45 -1.38
C GLU A 45 -6.47 2.74 -0.56
N GLY A 46 -5.94 2.63 0.66
CA GLY A 46 -5.59 3.79 1.49
C GLY A 46 -4.59 4.73 0.82
N ARG A 47 -3.50 4.17 0.26
CA ARG A 47 -2.51 4.96 -0.51
C ARG A 47 -3.13 5.60 -1.76
N HIS A 48 -4.07 4.94 -2.42
CA HIS A 48 -4.79 5.48 -3.57
C HIS A 48 -5.70 6.65 -3.19
N HIS A 49 -6.37 6.56 -2.04
CA HIS A 49 -7.20 7.62 -1.48
C HIS A 49 -6.37 8.89 -1.21
N ASP A 50 -5.26 8.77 -0.48
CA ASP A 50 -4.39 9.90 -0.13
C ASP A 50 -3.81 10.59 -1.37
N LEU A 51 -3.44 9.80 -2.39
CA LEU A 51 -2.93 10.34 -3.66
C LEU A 51 -4.02 11.11 -4.43
N ARG A 52 -5.27 10.64 -4.42
CA ARG A 52 -6.39 11.37 -5.05
C ARG A 52 -6.61 12.72 -4.36
N GLU A 53 -6.64 12.75 -3.04
CA GLU A 53 -6.84 14.00 -2.29
C GLU A 53 -5.75 15.05 -2.58
N GLU A 54 -4.48 14.63 -2.64
CA GLU A 54 -3.37 15.53 -2.96
C GLU A 54 -3.47 16.07 -4.41
N LEU A 55 -3.83 15.22 -5.36
CA LEU A 55 -4.01 15.64 -6.76
C LEU A 55 -5.18 16.61 -6.92
N ASP A 56 -6.29 16.36 -6.22
CA ASP A 56 -7.45 17.26 -6.20
C ASP A 56 -7.08 18.61 -5.59
N ARG A 57 -6.34 18.64 -4.47
CA ARG A 57 -5.82 19.90 -3.88
C ARG A 57 -4.96 20.67 -4.89
N ARG A 58 -4.00 20.00 -5.54
CA ARG A 58 -3.15 20.65 -6.56
C ARG A 58 -3.92 21.15 -7.76
N GLN A 59 -4.97 20.45 -8.16
CA GLN A 59 -5.82 20.86 -9.26
C GLN A 59 -6.61 22.12 -8.89
N VAL A 60 -7.15 22.19 -7.67
CA VAL A 60 -7.79 23.39 -7.14
C VAL A 60 -6.81 24.57 -7.08
N ASP A 61 -5.60 24.37 -6.54
CA ASP A 61 -4.58 25.41 -6.46
C ASP A 61 -4.17 25.93 -7.84
N ARG A 62 -4.00 25.01 -8.80
CA ARG A 62 -3.69 25.33 -10.19
C ARG A 62 -4.83 26.12 -10.84
N ASP A 63 -6.07 25.69 -10.65
CA ASP A 63 -7.22 26.37 -11.22
C ASP A 63 -7.45 27.74 -10.57
N ALA A 64 -7.13 27.91 -9.29
CA ALA A 64 -7.14 29.21 -8.62
C ALA A 64 -6.06 30.14 -9.18
N ALA A 65 -4.84 29.61 -9.39
CA ALA A 65 -3.74 30.36 -10.02
C ALA A 65 -4.09 30.79 -11.46
N LEU A 66 -4.76 29.93 -12.24
CA LEU A 66 -5.21 30.25 -13.60
C LEU A 66 -6.39 31.24 -13.63
N ARG A 67 -7.22 31.27 -12.57
CA ARG A 67 -8.31 32.26 -12.41
C ARG A 67 -7.82 33.62 -11.87
N GLY A 68 -6.55 33.73 -11.48
CA GLY A 68 -5.98 34.95 -10.91
C GLY A 68 -6.39 35.23 -9.46
N ASP A 69 -6.90 34.22 -8.75
CA ASP A 69 -7.35 34.30 -7.35
C ASP A 69 -6.30 33.74 -6.38
N ALA A 70 -5.04 33.71 -6.80
CA ALA A 70 -3.96 33.17 -5.98
C ALA A 70 -3.86 33.96 -4.66
N PRO A 71 -3.86 33.29 -3.49
CA PRO A 71 -3.65 33.98 -2.23
C PRO A 71 -2.29 34.68 -2.30
N ALA A 72 -2.29 35.98 -2.04
CA ALA A 72 -1.07 36.76 -1.96
C ALA A 72 -0.11 36.04 -1.00
N SER A 73 1.04 35.63 -1.52
CA SER A 73 2.12 35.08 -0.71
C SER A 73 2.57 36.14 0.27
N GLU A 74 2.05 36.11 1.49
CA GLU A 74 2.62 36.80 2.64
C GLU A 74 3.94 36.11 2.96
N ASP A 75 5.04 36.57 2.36
CA ASP A 75 6.39 36.47 2.92
C ASP A 75 7.40 37.14 1.97
N ALA A 76 7.46 38.48 2.01
CA ALA A 76 8.61 39.25 1.51
C ALA A 76 8.62 40.68 2.08
N GLU A 77 8.83 40.86 3.38
CA GLU A 77 9.67 41.95 3.93
C GLU A 77 9.74 41.86 5.46
N SER A 78 10.67 41.03 5.94
CA SER A 78 11.33 41.24 7.23
C SER A 78 12.82 41.25 6.96
N ALA A 79 13.36 42.41 6.58
CA ALA A 79 14.75 42.83 6.80
C ALA A 79 15.08 44.11 5.99
N ALA A 80 14.69 45.26 6.52
CA ALA A 80 15.46 46.49 6.36
C ALA A 80 15.28 47.32 7.63
N GLY A 81 16.36 47.41 8.42
CA GLY A 81 16.45 48.29 9.58
C GLY A 81 16.74 49.73 9.20
#